data_AF-A0A4Q5WNT2-F1
#
_entry.id   AF-A0A4Q5WNT2-F1
#
_cell.length_a   1.000
_cell.length_b   1.000
_cell.length_c   1.000
_cell.angle_alpha   90.00
_cell.angle_beta   90.00
_cell.angle_gamma   90.00
#
_symmetry.space_group_name_H-M   'P 1'
#
loop_
_entity.id
_entity.type
_entity.pdbx_description
1 polymer ?
#
loop_
_entity_poly.entity_id
_entity_poly.type
_entity_poly.pdbx_seq_one_letter_code
_entity_poly.pdbx_strand_id
1 'polypeptide(L)'
;MAGPRAHPGPGWAARAGGADVSCVIPCEVRLVLPYPPSANAYWRAAKGRGLVPSREALAYKIAVAHLAAAARVRPLAGPVRLTLTVYRPRRIGDLDNTLKVLGDALNGLAWLDDEQVVVIHAERADDADSPRVELVATAERHATPEESVTHREARTERAAKARASRNKNRAEKKLAGQLRQRGLAALATPAGPAKRRP
;
A
#
# COMPACT_ATOMS: atom_id res chain seq x y z
N MET A 1 -20.87 -50.24 29.29
CA MET A 1 -19.57 -49.70 28.81
C MET A 1 -19.83 -49.04 27.47
N ALA A 2 -19.88 -47.70 27.45
CA ALA A 2 -20.32 -46.92 26.30
C ALA A 2 -19.10 -46.54 25.44
N GLY A 3 -19.09 -46.99 24.18
CA GLY A 3 -18.08 -46.61 23.20
C GLY A 3 -18.22 -45.15 22.75
N PRO A 4 -17.15 -44.53 22.22
CA PRO A 4 -17.14 -43.12 21.88
C PRO A 4 -17.99 -42.84 20.64
N ARG A 5 -18.88 -41.85 20.76
CA ARG A 5 -19.72 -41.33 19.67
C ARG A 5 -18.85 -40.51 18.71
N ALA A 6 -18.78 -40.95 17.46
CA ALA A 6 -18.24 -40.15 16.37
C ALA A 6 -19.19 -38.98 16.05
N HIS A 7 -18.66 -37.76 16.06
CA HIS A 7 -19.36 -36.58 15.55
C HIS A 7 -19.17 -36.50 14.02
N PRO A 8 -20.22 -36.43 13.20
CA PRO A 8 -20.07 -36.08 11.79
C PRO A 8 -19.76 -34.59 11.67
N GLY A 9 -18.58 -34.27 11.13
CA GLY A 9 -18.19 -32.92 10.78
C GLY A 9 -19.10 -32.32 9.69
N PRO A 10 -19.14 -30.97 9.57
CA PRO A 10 -20.03 -30.29 8.64
C PRO A 10 -19.69 -30.65 7.19
N GLY A 11 -20.70 -31.21 6.51
CA GLY A 11 -20.67 -31.55 5.10
C GLY A 11 -20.49 -30.32 4.23
N TRP A 12 -19.30 -30.16 3.67
CA TRP A 12 -19.13 -29.44 2.42
C TRP A 12 -19.61 -30.38 1.31
N ALA A 13 -20.93 -30.39 1.09
CA ALA A 13 -21.49 -31.03 -0.09
C ALA A 13 -20.88 -30.34 -1.31
N ALA A 14 -20.07 -31.09 -2.06
CA ALA A 14 -19.59 -30.75 -3.38
C ALA A 14 -20.79 -30.38 -4.25
N ARG A 15 -21.00 -29.07 -4.45
CA ARG A 15 -21.80 -28.59 -5.58
C ARG A 15 -20.94 -28.77 -6.81
N ALA A 16 -21.07 -29.93 -7.45
CA ALA A 16 -20.76 -30.12 -8.85
C ALA A 16 -21.76 -29.29 -9.66
N GLY A 17 -21.49 -27.98 -9.78
CA GLY A 17 -22.08 -27.12 -10.80
C GLY A 17 -21.13 -27.09 -11.97
N GLY A 18 -21.58 -27.59 -13.13
CA GLY A 18 -20.80 -27.66 -14.35
C GLY A 18 -20.16 -26.32 -14.68
N ALA A 19 -18.82 -26.26 -14.58
CA ALA A 19 -18.06 -25.21 -15.21
C ALA A 19 -17.89 -25.62 -16.67
N ASP A 20 -18.65 -24.94 -17.52
CA ASP A 20 -18.28 -24.70 -18.90
C ASP A 20 -16.79 -24.31 -18.91
N VAL A 21 -15.92 -25.23 -19.32
CA VAL A 21 -14.47 -25.02 -19.39
C VAL A 21 -14.18 -24.25 -20.67
N SER A 22 -14.80 -23.08 -20.82
CA SER A 22 -14.22 -22.04 -21.64
C SER A 22 -12.91 -21.67 -20.95
N CYS A 23 -11.79 -22.07 -21.53
CA CYS A 23 -10.46 -21.63 -21.14
C CYS A 23 -10.41 -20.11 -21.33
N VAL A 24 -10.89 -19.35 -20.33
CA VAL A 24 -10.68 -17.91 -20.27
C VAL A 24 -9.20 -17.76 -19.98
N ILE A 25 -8.41 -17.51 -21.02
CA ILE A 25 -7.01 -17.16 -20.86
C ILE A 25 -7.00 -15.93 -19.94
N PRO A 26 -6.45 -16.03 -18.72
CA PRO A 26 -6.45 -14.90 -17.81
C PRO A 26 -5.65 -13.77 -18.44
N CYS A 27 -6.15 -12.55 -18.31
CA CYS A 27 -5.39 -11.36 -18.67
C CYS A 27 -4.15 -11.28 -17.80
N GLU A 28 -3.01 -10.98 -18.44
CA GLU A 28 -1.70 -10.99 -17.79
C GLU A 28 -1.01 -9.64 -17.96
N VAL A 29 -0.32 -9.20 -16.91
CA VAL A 29 0.63 -8.09 -16.92
C VAL A 29 1.98 -8.63 -16.48
N ARG A 30 2.94 -8.62 -17.40
CA ARG A 30 4.32 -9.06 -17.14
C ARG A 30 5.27 -7.87 -17.16
N LEU A 31 6.01 -7.69 -16.08
CA LEU A 31 6.90 -6.56 -15.87
C LEU A 31 8.26 -7.02 -15.33
N VAL A 32 9.32 -6.42 -15.86
CA VAL A 32 10.67 -6.50 -15.29
C VAL A 32 10.98 -5.13 -14.72
N LEU A 33 11.14 -5.05 -13.41
CA LEU A 33 11.30 -3.81 -12.66
C LEU A 33 12.69 -3.75 -12.01
N PRO A 34 13.27 -2.55 -11.84
CA PRO A 34 14.47 -2.40 -11.05
C PRO A 34 14.22 -2.86 -9.61
N TYR A 35 15.26 -3.39 -8.96
CA TYR A 35 15.19 -3.76 -7.56
C TYR A 35 14.78 -2.55 -6.70
N PRO A 36 13.75 -2.67 -5.85
CA PRO A 36 13.23 -1.54 -5.10
C PRO A 36 14.19 -1.08 -4.00
N PRO A 37 14.13 0.22 -3.61
CA PRO A 37 14.75 0.65 -2.38
C PRO A 37 14.09 -0.04 -1.18
N SER A 38 14.80 -0.14 -0.07
CA SER A 38 14.24 -0.73 1.15
C SER A 38 13.04 0.07 1.68
N ALA A 39 12.09 -0.56 2.36
CA ALA A 39 10.96 0.06 3.05
C ALA A 39 11.37 1.25 3.90
N ASN A 40 12.45 1.08 4.66
CA ASN A 40 12.95 2.11 5.57
C ASN A 40 13.50 3.32 4.81
N ALA A 41 14.05 3.12 3.62
CA ALA A 41 14.42 4.20 2.71
C ALA A 41 13.18 4.78 2.00
N TYR A 42 12.17 3.96 1.76
CA TYR A 42 10.96 4.32 1.04
C TYR A 42 10.03 5.24 1.85
N TRP A 43 9.67 4.84 3.07
CA TRP A 43 8.80 5.61 3.98
C TRP A 43 9.63 6.31 5.04
N ARG A 44 9.66 7.64 5.04
CA ARG A 44 10.37 8.45 6.05
C ARG A 44 9.44 9.21 6.95
N ALA A 45 9.75 9.27 8.23
CA ALA A 45 9.02 10.11 9.17
C ALA A 45 9.25 11.59 8.85
N ALA A 46 8.18 12.32 8.56
CA ALA A 46 8.17 13.76 8.41
C ALA A 46 7.58 14.43 9.65
N LYS A 47 8.25 15.48 10.14
CA LYS A 47 7.86 16.22 11.35
C LYS A 47 6.41 16.71 11.25
N GLY A 48 5.54 16.11 12.07
CA GLY A 48 4.11 16.43 12.11
C GLY A 48 3.32 16.05 10.85
N ARG A 49 3.84 15.17 9.99
CA ARG A 49 3.17 14.66 8.77
C ARG A 49 3.10 13.13 8.69
N GLY A 50 3.67 12.42 9.65
CA GLY A 50 3.69 10.95 9.67
C GLY A 50 4.72 10.38 8.69
N LEU A 51 4.52 9.14 8.24
CA LEU A 51 5.35 8.51 7.22
C LEU A 51 5.01 9.08 5.83
N VAL A 52 6.01 9.59 5.12
CA VAL A 52 5.89 10.11 3.75
C VAL A 52 6.87 9.39 2.83
N PRO A 53 6.52 9.19 1.55
CA PRO A 53 7.47 8.69 0.56
C PRO A 53 8.70 9.59 0.48
N SER A 54 9.88 8.99 0.47
CA SER A 54 11.15 9.70 0.28
C SER A 54 11.33 10.16 -1.16
N ARG A 55 12.37 10.97 -1.41
CA ARG A 55 12.75 11.36 -2.78
C ARG A 55 13.10 10.12 -3.64
N GLU A 56 13.75 9.14 -3.03
CA GLU A 56 14.09 7.86 -3.67
C GLU A 56 12.85 7.04 -4.00
N ALA A 57 11.86 7.00 -3.09
CA ALA A 57 10.57 6.37 -3.34
C ALA A 57 9.84 7.00 -4.53
N LEU A 58 9.84 8.34 -4.62
CA LEU A 58 9.24 9.05 -5.76
C LEU A 58 9.97 8.75 -7.07
N ALA A 59 11.31 8.74 -7.06
CA ALA A 59 12.11 8.36 -8.23
C ALA A 59 11.79 6.92 -8.68
N TYR A 60 11.67 6.00 -7.72
CA TYR A 60 11.28 4.62 -8.00
C TYR A 60 9.87 4.53 -8.62
N LYS A 61 8.87 5.22 -8.06
CA LYS A 61 7.51 5.28 -8.62
C LYS A 61 7.49 5.81 -10.06
N ILE A 62 8.29 6.84 -10.35
CA ILE A 62 8.41 7.39 -11.71
C ILE A 62 9.01 6.35 -12.65
N ALA A 63 10.10 5.68 -12.25
CA ALA A 63 10.74 4.64 -13.06
C ALA A 63 9.78 3.48 -13.36
N VAL A 64 9.06 2.99 -12.34
CA VAL A 64 8.04 1.94 -12.49
C VAL A 64 6.92 2.39 -13.43
N ALA A 65 6.42 3.62 -13.29
CA ALA A 65 5.38 4.15 -14.16
C ALA A 65 5.85 4.26 -15.63
N HIS A 66 7.10 4.68 -15.86
CA HIS A 66 7.67 4.72 -17.21
C HIS A 66 7.80 3.32 -17.82
N LEU A 67 8.27 2.33 -17.05
CA LEU A 67 8.38 0.94 -17.51
C LEU A 67 7.00 0.33 -17.80
N ALA A 68 6.02 0.58 -16.95
CA ALA A 68 4.64 0.13 -17.17
C ALA A 68 4.02 0.79 -18.42
N ALA A 69 4.27 2.09 -18.63
CA ALA A 69 3.82 2.80 -19.83
C ALA A 69 4.49 2.26 -21.10
N ALA A 70 5.80 1.99 -21.05
CA ALA A 70 6.56 1.42 -22.16
C ALA A 70 6.05 0.02 -22.53
N ALA A 71 5.69 -0.79 -21.52
CA ALA A 71 5.06 -2.09 -21.71
C ALA A 71 3.57 -2.02 -22.08
N ARG A 72 2.99 -0.81 -22.23
CA ARG A 72 1.57 -0.57 -22.53
C ARG A 72 0.63 -1.33 -21.58
N VAL A 73 0.99 -1.37 -20.30
CA VAL A 73 0.21 -2.07 -19.29
C VAL A 73 -1.20 -1.48 -19.21
N ARG A 74 -2.19 -2.37 -19.26
CA ARG A 74 -3.58 -2.05 -18.94
C ARG A 74 -3.89 -2.59 -17.55
N PRO A 75 -4.43 -1.77 -16.63
CA PRO A 75 -4.77 -2.23 -15.29
C PRO A 75 -5.67 -3.47 -15.33
N LEU A 76 -5.42 -4.42 -14.44
CA LEU A 76 -6.25 -5.59 -14.24
C LEU A 76 -7.47 -5.27 -13.37
N ALA A 77 -8.61 -5.86 -13.70
CA ALA A 77 -9.86 -5.76 -12.96
C ALA A 77 -10.31 -7.13 -12.44
N GLY A 78 -10.93 -7.14 -11.25
CA GLY A 78 -11.29 -8.36 -10.53
C GLY A 78 -10.15 -8.92 -9.66
N PRO A 79 -10.29 -10.15 -9.14
CA PRO A 79 -9.28 -10.76 -8.27
C PRO A 79 -7.95 -10.97 -9.00
N VAL A 80 -6.89 -10.35 -8.48
CA VAL A 80 -5.52 -10.38 -9.01
C VAL A 80 -4.69 -11.41 -8.25
N ARG A 81 -3.94 -12.21 -9.01
CA ARG A 81 -2.92 -13.12 -8.48
C ARG A 81 -1.54 -12.62 -8.91
N LEU A 82 -0.64 -12.46 -7.96
CA LEU A 82 0.73 -12.04 -8.20
C LEU A 82 1.66 -13.24 -8.12
N THR A 83 2.56 -13.36 -9.11
CA THR A 83 3.72 -14.25 -9.07
C THR A 83 4.95 -13.41 -9.34
N LEU A 84 5.95 -13.46 -8.46
CA LEU A 84 7.15 -12.65 -8.61
C LEU A 84 8.41 -13.34 -8.11
N THR A 85 9.50 -13.06 -8.81
CA THR A 85 10.85 -13.49 -8.45
C THR A 85 11.69 -12.25 -8.23
N VAL A 86 12.23 -12.12 -7.01
CA VAL A 86 13.06 -10.99 -6.59
C VAL A 86 14.52 -11.39 -6.68
N TYR A 87 15.24 -10.80 -7.63
CA TYR A 87 16.68 -10.97 -7.80
C TYR A 87 17.41 -9.88 -7.02
N ARG A 88 18.00 -10.26 -5.88
CA ARG A 88 18.58 -9.29 -4.94
C ARG A 88 20.05 -8.97 -5.24
N PRO A 89 20.46 -7.68 -5.10
CA PRO A 89 21.85 -7.26 -5.31
C PRO A 89 22.80 -7.76 -4.22
N ARG A 90 22.27 -7.98 -3.01
CA ARG A 90 23.01 -8.49 -1.85
C ARG A 90 22.14 -9.49 -1.13
N ARG A 91 22.76 -10.45 -0.43
CA ARG A 91 22.05 -11.49 0.32
C ARG A 91 21.39 -11.01 1.63
N ILE A 92 20.77 -9.82 1.61
CA ILE A 92 20.22 -9.11 2.76
C ILE A 92 18.85 -8.54 2.38
N GLY A 93 17.96 -8.42 3.37
CA GLY A 93 16.66 -7.79 3.24
C GLY A 93 15.52 -8.79 3.18
N ASP A 94 14.35 -8.32 3.59
CA ASP A 94 13.16 -9.14 3.72
C ASP A 94 12.32 -9.09 2.45
N LEU A 95 11.69 -10.20 2.09
CA LEU A 95 10.89 -10.31 0.86
C LEU A 95 9.60 -9.51 0.96
N ASP A 96 8.96 -9.51 2.14
CA ASP A 96 7.75 -8.74 2.45
C ASP A 96 7.96 -7.23 2.30
N ASN A 97 9.15 -6.74 2.64
CA ASN A 97 9.56 -5.37 2.44
C ASN A 97 9.53 -5.00 0.93
N THR A 98 10.17 -5.82 0.10
CA THR A 98 10.12 -5.66 -1.37
C THR A 98 8.68 -5.69 -1.88
N LEU A 99 7.87 -6.66 -1.43
CA LEU A 99 6.46 -6.78 -1.79
C LEU A 99 5.66 -5.52 -1.48
N LYS A 100 5.87 -4.93 -0.29
CA LYS A 100 5.18 -3.72 0.14
C LYS A 100 5.51 -2.52 -0.76
N VAL A 101 6.78 -2.39 -1.14
CA VAL A 101 7.25 -1.30 -2.02
C VAL A 101 6.70 -1.47 -3.44
N LEU A 102 6.74 -2.70 -3.98
CA LEU A 102 6.19 -3.02 -5.29
C LEU A 102 4.69 -2.81 -5.35
N GLY A 103 3.96 -3.25 -4.32
CA GLY A 103 2.52 -3.05 -4.19
C GLY A 103 2.13 -1.58 -4.26
N ASP A 104 2.81 -0.72 -3.48
CA ASP A 104 2.54 0.73 -3.49
C ASP A 104 2.94 1.42 -4.81
N ALA A 105 3.95 0.89 -5.52
CA ALA A 105 4.40 1.44 -6.80
C ALA A 105 3.48 1.03 -7.97
N LEU A 106 2.97 -0.19 -7.97
CA LEU A 106 2.13 -0.75 -9.04
C LEU A 106 0.63 -0.53 -8.84
N ASN A 107 0.19 -0.16 -7.63
CA ASN A 107 -1.21 0.09 -7.35
C ASN A 107 -1.75 1.31 -8.14
N GLY A 108 -2.80 1.08 -8.92
CA GLY A 108 -3.37 2.03 -9.88
C GLY A 108 -2.62 2.10 -11.21
N LEU A 109 -1.64 1.22 -11.45
CA LEU A 109 -0.93 1.06 -12.73
C LEU A 109 -1.19 -0.34 -13.32
N ALA A 110 -0.80 -1.39 -12.59
CA ALA A 110 -0.95 -2.78 -13.03
C ALA A 110 -2.31 -3.38 -12.65
N TRP A 111 -2.93 -2.87 -11.60
CA TRP A 111 -4.30 -3.16 -11.16
C TRP A 111 -4.91 -1.87 -10.61
N LEU A 112 -6.24 -1.82 -10.43
CA LEU A 112 -6.89 -0.59 -9.99
C LEU A 112 -6.64 -0.34 -8.51
N ASP A 113 -6.96 -1.31 -7.65
CA ASP A 113 -6.86 -1.21 -6.19
C ASP A 113 -6.13 -2.40 -5.56
N ASP A 114 -5.42 -2.18 -4.45
CA ASP A 114 -4.64 -3.22 -3.78
C ASP A 114 -5.50 -4.32 -3.15
N GLU A 115 -6.75 -3.99 -2.79
CA GLU A 115 -7.77 -4.95 -2.36
C GLU A 115 -8.06 -6.04 -3.40
N GLN A 116 -7.74 -5.81 -4.68
CA GLN A 116 -7.88 -6.84 -5.72
C GLN A 116 -6.87 -7.97 -5.56
N VAL A 117 -5.73 -7.74 -4.91
CA VAL A 117 -4.66 -8.74 -4.79
C VAL A 117 -5.06 -9.78 -3.75
N VAL A 118 -5.51 -10.95 -4.21
CA VAL A 118 -6.00 -12.03 -3.35
C VAL A 118 -4.98 -13.15 -3.14
N VAL A 119 -3.99 -13.27 -4.03
CA VAL A 119 -2.92 -14.28 -3.93
C VAL A 119 -1.59 -13.66 -4.31
N ILE A 120 -0.55 -13.99 -3.53
CA ILE A 120 0.84 -13.61 -3.79
C ILE A 120 1.70 -14.86 -3.68
N HIS A 121 2.35 -15.24 -4.76
CA HIS A 121 3.48 -16.16 -4.79
C HIS A 121 4.74 -15.33 -5.00
N ALA A 122 5.64 -15.37 -4.02
CA ALA A 122 6.84 -14.56 -4.03
C ALA A 122 8.04 -15.41 -3.65
N GLU A 123 9.07 -15.34 -4.49
CA GLU A 123 10.32 -16.05 -4.28
C GLU A 123 11.51 -15.10 -4.42
N ARG A 124 12.63 -15.50 -3.84
CA ARG A 124 13.89 -14.76 -3.92
C ARG A 124 14.95 -15.57 -4.66
N ALA A 125 15.71 -14.88 -5.48
CA ALA A 125 16.89 -15.37 -6.16
C ALA A 125 18.05 -14.38 -5.94
N ASP A 126 19.28 -14.85 -6.17
CA ASP A 126 20.49 -14.04 -6.07
C ASP A 126 21.00 -13.70 -7.47
N ASP A 127 21.10 -12.41 -7.78
CA ASP A 127 21.75 -11.93 -9.00
C ASP A 127 22.33 -10.55 -8.67
N ALA A 128 23.62 -10.54 -8.32
CA ALA A 128 24.32 -9.33 -7.92
C ALA A 128 24.61 -8.41 -9.11
N ASP A 129 24.75 -8.99 -10.29
CA ASP A 129 25.12 -8.28 -11.53
C ASP A 129 23.90 -7.63 -12.17
N SER A 130 22.71 -8.22 -12.04
CA SER A 130 21.46 -7.71 -12.60
C SER A 130 20.29 -7.76 -11.60
N PRO A 131 20.30 -6.90 -10.56
CA PRO A 131 19.25 -6.87 -9.55
C PRO A 131 17.93 -6.34 -10.13
N ARG A 132 16.89 -7.15 -10.06
CA ARG A 132 15.59 -6.88 -10.67
C ARG A 132 14.46 -7.62 -9.97
N VAL A 133 13.24 -7.25 -10.30
CA VAL A 133 12.04 -7.99 -9.95
C VAL A 133 11.33 -8.38 -11.23
N GLU A 134 11.14 -9.67 -11.41
CA GLU A 134 10.28 -10.21 -12.46
C GLU A 134 8.91 -10.44 -11.84
N LEU A 135 7.89 -9.75 -12.36
CA LEU A 135 6.52 -9.78 -11.84
C LEU A 135 5.55 -10.17 -12.94
N VAL A 136 4.66 -11.09 -12.59
CA VAL A 136 3.51 -11.51 -13.38
C VAL A 136 2.26 -11.30 -12.53
N ALA A 137 1.35 -10.46 -13.00
CA ALA A 137 0.03 -10.31 -12.41
C ALA A 137 -1.01 -10.90 -13.36
N THR A 138 -1.92 -11.72 -12.85
CA THR A 138 -3.01 -12.31 -13.64
C THR A 138 -4.38 -11.97 -13.04
N ALA A 139 -5.36 -11.76 -13.90
CA ALA A 139 -6.76 -11.58 -13.51
C ALA A 139 -7.69 -12.07 -14.62
N GLU A 140 -8.99 -12.14 -14.35
CA GLU A 140 -10.00 -12.58 -15.33
C GLU A 140 -10.14 -11.59 -16.50
N ARG A 141 -9.93 -10.29 -16.26
CA ARG A 141 -10.08 -9.26 -17.29
C ARG A 141 -9.18 -8.04 -17.05
N HIS A 142 -8.98 -7.25 -18.09
CA HIS A 142 -8.48 -5.88 -17.96
C HIS A 142 -9.60 -4.92 -17.55
N ALA A 143 -9.25 -3.86 -16.83
CA ALA A 143 -10.12 -2.74 -16.56
C ALA A 143 -10.46 -2.00 -17.85
N THR A 144 -11.67 -1.46 -17.94
CA THR A 144 -12.01 -0.54 -19.03
C THR A 144 -11.27 0.80 -18.84
N PRO A 145 -11.07 1.58 -19.92
CA PRO A 145 -10.49 2.92 -19.80
C PRO A 145 -11.31 3.83 -18.87
N GLU A 146 -12.64 3.73 -18.92
CA GLU A 146 -13.55 4.51 -18.06
C GLU A 146 -13.39 4.14 -16.59
N GLU A 147 -13.38 2.84 -16.26
CA GLU A 147 -13.12 2.36 -14.89
C GLU A 147 -11.76 2.86 -14.37
N SER A 148 -10.75 2.86 -15.24
CA SER A 148 -9.40 3.33 -14.90
C SER A 148 -9.37 4.83 -14.60
N VAL A 149 -10.08 5.64 -15.37
CA VAL A 149 -10.20 7.10 -15.16
C VAL A 149 -10.98 7.39 -13.88
N THR A 150 -12.16 6.79 -13.71
CA THR A 150 -12.98 6.98 -12.50
C THR A 150 -12.23 6.56 -11.26
N HIS A 151 -11.48 5.44 -11.30
CA HIS A 151 -10.67 5.01 -10.18
C HIS A 151 -9.56 6.01 -9.83
N ARG A 152 -8.89 6.58 -10.85
CA ARG A 152 -7.86 7.61 -10.65
C ARG A 152 -8.43 8.89 -10.05
N GLU A 153 -9.61 9.32 -10.51
CA GLU A 153 -10.33 10.48 -9.97
C GLU A 153 -10.75 10.24 -8.52
N ALA A 154 -11.38 9.09 -8.24
CA ALA A 154 -11.78 8.69 -6.90
C ALA A 154 -10.58 8.63 -5.93
N ARG A 155 -9.42 8.10 -6.37
CA ARG A 155 -8.19 8.12 -5.54
C ARG A 155 -7.72 9.55 -5.27
N THR A 156 -7.76 10.43 -6.26
CA THR A 156 -7.35 11.83 -6.12
C THR A 156 -8.26 12.55 -5.13
N GLU A 157 -9.56 12.34 -5.25
CA GLU A 157 -10.57 12.92 -4.36
C GLU A 157 -10.46 12.38 -2.93
N ARG A 158 -10.35 11.06 -2.75
CA ARG A 158 -10.09 10.41 -1.43
C ARG A 158 -8.83 10.97 -0.79
N ALA A 159 -7.75 11.13 -1.57
CA ALA A 159 -6.51 11.71 -1.09
C ALA A 159 -6.67 13.19 -0.68
N ALA A 160 -7.42 14.00 -1.44
CA ALA A 160 -7.71 15.39 -1.11
C ALA A 160 -8.54 15.50 0.18
N LYS A 161 -9.60 14.70 0.31
CA LYS A 161 -10.45 14.63 1.52
C LYS A 161 -9.63 14.22 2.75
N ALA A 162 -8.81 13.16 2.64
CA ALA A 162 -7.95 12.71 3.72
C ALA A 162 -6.92 13.78 4.13
N ARG A 163 -6.34 14.51 3.16
CA ARG A 163 -5.43 15.62 3.44
C ARG A 163 -6.14 16.77 4.16
N ALA A 164 -7.32 17.17 3.71
CA ALA A 164 -8.11 18.23 4.33
C ALA A 164 -8.47 17.89 5.79
N SER A 165 -8.93 16.66 6.03
CA SER A 165 -9.21 16.16 7.38
C SER A 165 -7.97 16.20 8.29
N ARG A 166 -6.83 15.66 7.81
CA ARG A 166 -5.57 15.69 8.60
C ARG A 166 -5.10 17.12 8.91
N ASN A 167 -5.24 18.05 7.96
CA ASN A 167 -4.88 19.44 8.15
C ASN A 167 -5.76 20.12 9.21
N LYS A 168 -7.08 19.86 9.18
CA LYS A 168 -8.04 20.33 10.20
C LYS A 168 -7.66 19.81 11.60
N ASN A 169 -7.50 18.49 11.74
CA ASN A 169 -7.14 17.87 13.02
C ASN A 169 -5.80 18.39 13.56
N ARG A 170 -4.86 18.73 12.67
CA ARG A 170 -3.59 19.35 13.05
C ARG A 170 -3.76 20.78 13.55
N ALA A 171 -4.59 21.58 12.89
CA ALA A 171 -4.88 22.95 13.31
C ALA A 171 -5.54 22.97 14.69
N GLU A 172 -6.53 22.09 14.91
CA GLU A 172 -7.20 21.91 16.20
C GLU A 172 -6.23 21.48 17.30
N LYS A 173 -5.36 20.50 17.04
CA LYS A 173 -4.34 20.06 18.00
C LYS A 173 -3.33 21.18 18.33
N LYS A 174 -2.95 22.00 17.34
CA LYS A 174 -2.07 23.15 17.55
C LYS A 174 -2.75 24.21 18.42
N LEU A 175 -4.02 24.53 18.13
CA LEU A 175 -4.81 25.48 18.91
C LEU A 175 -4.99 25.00 20.36
N ALA A 176 -5.35 23.73 20.56
CA ALA A 176 -5.47 23.14 21.90
C ALA A 176 -4.15 23.18 22.68
N GLY A 177 -3.02 22.93 22.01
CA GLY A 177 -1.69 23.07 22.61
C GLY A 177 -1.38 24.51 23.05
N GLN A 178 -1.70 25.50 22.20
CA GLN A 178 -1.52 26.92 22.53
C GLN A 178 -2.40 27.37 23.69
N LEU A 179 -3.67 26.93 23.72
CA LEU A 179 -4.58 27.23 24.83
C LEU A 179 -4.09 26.63 26.15
N ARG A 180 -3.61 25.38 26.13
CA ARG A 180 -2.99 24.74 27.31
C ARG A 180 -1.77 25.50 27.80
N GLN A 181 -0.86 25.89 26.89
CA GLN A 181 0.34 26.66 27.25
C GLN A 181 -0.01 28.02 27.85
N ARG A 182 -1.00 28.72 27.28
CA ARG A 182 -1.50 29.99 27.81
C ARG A 182 -2.14 29.83 29.19
N GLY A 183 -2.94 28.79 29.39
CA GLY A 183 -3.53 28.47 30.70
C GLY A 183 -2.46 28.16 31.75
N LEU A 184 -1.42 27.40 31.38
CA LEU A 184 -0.30 27.10 32.27
C LEU A 184 0.50 28.37 32.62
N ALA A 185 0.75 29.24 31.64
CA ALA A 185 1.47 30.50 31.85
C ALA A 185 0.68 31.49 32.74
N ALA A 186 -0.65 31.52 32.62
CA ALA A 186 -1.52 32.31 33.49
C ALA A 186 -1.45 31.86 34.95
N LEU A 187 -1.32 30.54 35.20
CA LEU A 187 -1.16 29.98 36.54
C LEU A 187 0.25 30.17 37.13
N ALA A 188 1.27 30.35 36.29
CA ALA A 188 2.67 30.49 36.70
C ALA A 188 3.11 31.93 36.95
N THR A 189 2.26 32.94 36.75
CA THR A 189 2.61 34.34 37.00
C THR A 189 2.51 34.62 38.50
N PRO A 190 3.61 34.92 39.22
CA PRO A 190 3.56 35.21 40.65
C PRO A 190 2.78 36.51 40.87
N ALA A 191 1.89 36.52 41.87
CA ALA A 191 1.23 37.72 42.34
C ALA A 191 2.31 38.76 42.69
N GLY A 192 2.35 39.87 41.94
CA GLY A 192 3.35 40.92 42.11
C GLY A 192 3.39 41.45 43.55
N PRO A 193 4.54 41.98 44.00
CA PRO A 193 4.74 42.35 45.40
C PRO A 193 3.68 43.37 45.82
N ALA A 194 2.85 42.99 46.79
CA ALA A 194 1.86 43.85 47.40
C ALA A 194 2.55 45.11 47.94
N LYS A 195 2.29 46.26 47.32
CA LYS A 195 2.75 47.57 47.81
C LYS A 195 2.19 47.77 49.21
N ARG A 196 3.03 47.63 50.23
CA ARG A 196 2.74 48.16 51.58
C ARG A 196 2.67 49.69 51.44
N ARG A 197 1.47 50.24 51.58
CA ARG A 197 1.29 51.69 51.74
C ARG A 197 1.73 52.08 53.17
N PRO A 198 2.30 53.29 53.33
CA PRO A 198 2.86 53.76 54.60
C PRO A 198 1.79 53.92 55.68
#